data_AF-A0A954CYB0-F1
#
_entry.id   AF-A0A954CYB0-F1
#
_cell.length_a   1.000
_cell.length_b   1.000
_cell.length_c   1.000
_cell.angle_alpha   90.00
_cell.angle_beta   90.00
_cell.angle_gamma   90.00
#
_symmetry.space_group_name_H-M   'P 1'
#
loop_
_entity.id
_entity.type
_entity.pdbx_description
1 polymer ?
#
loop_
_entity_poly.entity_id
_entity_poly.type
_entity_poly.pdbx_seq_one_letter_code
_entity_poly.pdbx_strand_id
1 'polypeptide(L)'
;MNSQPLFALWFGTVPVTRSPYVRSGLALMALKYAVEATAVWLAFGVFFDPWMFVVPSLEGRRVLAGEWAPLLGASWFAWTLPFVWIAVS
;
A
#
# COMPACT_ATOMS: atom_id res chain seq x y z
N MET A 1 24.84 -3.52 -15.91
CA MET A 1 23.82 -3.53 -14.84
C MET A 1 22.94 -4.74 -15.07
N ASN A 2 23.09 -5.81 -14.28
CA ASN A 2 22.20 -6.97 -14.38
C ASN A 2 20.85 -6.61 -13.76
N SER A 3 19.88 -6.27 -14.60
CA SER A 3 18.49 -6.07 -14.19
C SER A 3 17.90 -7.44 -13.86
N GLN A 4 17.75 -7.75 -12.57
CA GLN A 4 17.00 -8.94 -12.17
C GLN A 4 15.53 -8.76 -12.55
N PRO A 5 14.85 -9.78 -13.10
CA PRO A 5 13.44 -9.68 -13.45
C PRO A 5 12.60 -9.42 -12.19
N LEU A 6 11.77 -8.37 -12.20
CA LEU A 6 10.97 -7.93 -11.04
C LEU A 6 10.06 -9.05 -10.50
N PHE A 7 9.51 -9.86 -11.39
CA PHE A 7 8.70 -11.01 -11.01
C PHE A 7 9.52 -12.04 -10.22
N ALA A 8 10.78 -12.28 -10.61
CA ALA A 8 11.64 -13.20 -9.88
C ALA A 8 11.96 -12.71 -8.46
N LEU A 9 12.09 -11.38 -8.29
CA LEU A 9 12.29 -10.72 -7.01
C LEU A 9 11.05 -10.86 -6.10
N TRP A 10 9.84 -10.57 -6.61
CA TRP A 10 8.60 -10.58 -5.83
C TRP A 10 8.10 -11.96 -5.44
N PHE A 11 8.64 -13.03 -6.04
CA PHE A 11 8.31 -14.42 -5.72
C PHE A 11 9.48 -15.19 -5.11
N GLY A 12 10.55 -14.51 -4.67
CA GLY A 12 11.65 -15.13 -3.92
C GLY A 12 12.51 -16.12 -4.72
N THR A 13 12.51 -16.00 -6.06
CA THR A 13 13.25 -16.94 -6.94
C THR A 13 14.70 -16.52 -7.20
N VAL A 14 15.11 -15.33 -6.73
CA VAL A 14 16.48 -14.82 -6.82
C VAL A 14 16.88 -14.10 -5.53
N PRO A 15 18.17 -14.07 -5.16
CA PRO A 15 18.64 -13.32 -4.00
C PRO A 15 18.29 -11.84 -4.09
N VAL A 16 17.60 -11.33 -3.06
CA VAL A 16 17.17 -9.94 -2.96
C VAL A 16 18.33 -9.08 -2.46
N THR A 17 18.76 -8.10 -3.27
CA THR A 17 19.75 -7.11 -2.85
C THR A 17 19.06 -5.83 -2.34
N ARG A 18 19.73 -5.07 -1.47
CA ARG A 18 19.14 -3.92 -0.76
C ARG A 18 18.55 -2.85 -1.69
N SER A 19 19.23 -2.54 -2.79
CA SER A 19 18.82 -1.44 -3.70
C SER A 19 17.52 -1.77 -4.48
N PRO A 20 17.39 -2.92 -5.17
CA PRO A 20 16.13 -3.36 -5.76
C PRO A 20 14.97 -3.51 -4.78
N TYR A 21 15.26 -3.95 -3.55
CA TYR A 21 14.25 -4.06 -2.49
C TYR A 21 13.66 -2.70 -2.11
N VAL A 22 14.52 -1.72 -1.79
CA VAL A 22 14.08 -0.37 -1.42
C VAL A 22 13.32 0.30 -2.56
N ARG A 23 13.80 0.19 -3.81
CA ARG A 23 13.12 0.79 -4.97
C ARG A 23 11.75 0.17 -5.20
N SER A 24 11.65 -1.16 -5.11
CA SER A 24 10.37 -1.87 -5.24
C SER A 24 9.42 -1.48 -4.11
N GLY A 25 9.89 -1.45 -2.87
CA GLY A 25 9.10 -1.05 -1.72
C GLY A 25 8.54 0.37 -1.83
N LEU A 26 9.37 1.35 -2.22
CA LEU A 26 8.93 2.74 -2.43
C LEU A 26 7.96 2.88 -3.59
N ALA A 27 8.20 2.19 -4.72
CA ALA A 27 7.30 2.21 -5.86
C ALA A 27 5.93 1.59 -5.53
N LEU A 28 5.94 0.46 -4.83
CA LEU A 28 4.73 -0.21 -4.39
C LEU A 28 3.96 0.60 -3.33
N MET A 29 4.68 1.27 -2.42
CA MET A 29 4.07 2.18 -1.43
C MET A 29 3.36 3.35 -2.13
N ALA A 30 4.02 3.99 -3.10
CA ALA A 30 3.43 5.08 -3.86
C ALA A 30 2.20 4.63 -4.66
N LEU A 31 2.28 3.47 -5.32
CA LEU A 31 1.15 2.89 -6.04
C LEU A 31 -0.02 2.59 -5.10
N LYS A 32 0.26 1.97 -3.95
CA LYS A 32 -0.76 1.64 -2.96
C LYS A 32 -1.49 2.88 -2.47
N TYR A 33 -0.73 3.91 -2.07
CA TYR A 33 -1.32 5.18 -1.63
C TYR A 33 -2.16 5.83 -2.72
N ALA A 34 -1.68 5.88 -3.97
CA ALA A 34 -2.42 6.48 -5.08
C ALA A 34 -3.78 5.78 -5.31
N VAL A 35 -3.81 4.45 -5.26
CA VAL A 35 -5.06 3.68 -5.39
C VAL A 35 -6.01 3.96 -4.23
N GLU A 36 -5.53 3.94 -2.99
CA GLU A 36 -6.35 4.17 -1.80
C GLU A 36 -6.88 5.60 -1.73
N ALA A 37 -6.04 6.60 -2.03
CA ALA A 37 -6.44 8.00 -2.07
C ALA A 37 -7.47 8.28 -3.16
N THR A 38 -7.31 7.66 -4.34
CA THR A 38 -8.30 7.78 -5.43
C THR A 38 -9.62 7.14 -5.02
N ALA A 39 -9.59 5.96 -4.40
CA ALA A 39 -10.80 5.30 -3.92
C ALA A 39 -11.54 6.14 -2.86
N VAL A 40 -10.82 6.71 -1.90
CA VAL A 40 -11.40 7.60 -0.87
C VAL A 40 -11.98 8.86 -1.48
N TRP A 41 -11.28 9.49 -2.42
CA TRP A 41 -11.76 10.69 -3.11
C TRP A 41 -13.05 10.41 -3.89
N LEU A 42 -13.10 9.30 -4.63
CA LEU A 42 -14.28 8.91 -5.41
C LEU A 42 -15.47 8.50 -4.52
N ALA A 43 -15.23 7.85 -3.39
CA ALA A 43 -16.28 7.33 -2.52
C ALA A 43 -16.85 8.38 -1.54
N PHE A 44 -15.99 9.24 -0.99
CA PHE A 44 -16.34 10.14 0.12
C PHE A 44 -16.10 11.62 -0.20
N GLY A 45 -15.39 11.96 -1.29
CA GLY A 45 -15.07 13.35 -1.64
C GLY A 45 -14.08 14.02 -0.69
N VAL A 46 -13.36 13.23 0.13
CA VAL A 46 -12.40 13.71 1.13
C VAL A 46 -10.98 13.49 0.63
N PHE A 47 -10.09 14.46 0.91
CA PHE A 47 -8.67 14.31 0.63
C PHE A 47 -8.02 13.34 1.64
N PHE A 48 -7.45 12.24 1.15
CA PHE A 48 -6.71 11.30 1.98
C PHE A 48 -5.25 11.77 2.14
N ASP A 49 -4.96 12.45 3.25
CA ASP A 49 -3.62 12.94 3.55
C ASP A 49 -2.56 11.80 3.61
N PRO A 50 -1.38 11.96 2.96
CA PRO A 50 -0.33 10.95 2.96
C PRO A 50 0.17 10.56 4.37
N TRP A 51 0.12 11.47 5.34
CA TRP A 51 0.53 11.18 6.71
C TRP A 51 -0.43 10.21 7.40
N MET A 52 -1.73 10.31 7.10
CA MET A 52 -2.74 9.35 7.57
C MET A 52 -2.58 7.95 6.96
N PHE A 53 -1.91 7.85 5.79
CA PHE A 53 -1.56 6.57 5.19
C PHE A 53 -0.37 5.91 5.89
N VAL A 54 0.66 6.69 6.23
CA VAL A 54 1.86 6.20 6.92
C VAL A 54 1.58 5.85 8.38
N VAL A 55 0.75 6.64 9.06
CA VAL A 55 0.37 6.44 10.47
C VAL A 55 -0.97 5.70 10.54
N PRO A 56 -0.98 4.41 10.92
CA PRO A 56 -2.21 3.63 10.97
C PRO A 56 -3.05 4.02 12.20
N SER A 57 -3.82 5.10 12.08
CA SER A 57 -4.73 5.58 13.13
C SER A 57 -6.18 5.18 12.85
N LEU A 58 -6.84 4.63 13.87
CA LEU A 58 -8.29 4.34 13.82
C LEU A 58 -9.12 5.62 13.69
N GLU A 59 -8.67 6.70 14.34
CA GLU A 59 -9.34 7.99 14.31
C GLU A 59 -9.28 8.62 12.91
N GLY A 60 -8.14 8.55 12.23
CA GLY A 60 -8.02 9.02 10.84
C GLY A 60 -9.01 8.32 9.90
N ARG A 61 -9.25 7.01 10.09
CA ARG A 61 -10.25 6.27 9.28
C ARG A 61 -11.68 6.73 9.53
N ARG A 62 -12.03 7.09 10.78
CA ARG A 62 -13.34 7.67 11.10
C ARG A 62 -13.52 9.04 10.46
N VAL A 63 -12.47 9.86 10.41
CA VAL A 63 -12.50 11.15 9.72
C VAL A 63 -12.76 10.97 8.22
N LEU A 64 -12.23 9.91 7.61
CA LEU A 64 -12.39 9.66 6.16
C LEU A 64 -13.75 9.06 5.78
N ALA A 65 -14.32 8.18 6.62
CA ALA A 65 -15.45 7.33 6.21
C ALA A 65 -16.60 7.26 7.23
N GLY A 66 -16.47 7.89 8.41
CA GLY A 66 -17.52 7.88 9.44
C GLY A 66 -17.97 6.47 9.81
N GLU A 67 -19.26 6.20 9.66
CA GLU A 67 -19.87 4.88 9.92
C GLU A 67 -19.36 3.78 8.97
N TRP A 68 -18.83 4.14 7.79
CA TRP A 68 -18.25 3.20 6.82
C TRP A 68 -16.79 2.84 7.12
N ALA A 69 -16.20 3.42 8.16
CA ALA A 69 -14.82 3.14 8.57
C ALA A 69 -14.49 1.65 8.78
N PRO A 70 -15.39 0.79 9.33
CA PRO A 70 -15.13 -0.64 9.43
C PRO A 70 -14.99 -1.33 8.07
N LEU A 71 -15.87 -1.01 7.12
CA LEU A 71 -15.83 -1.58 5.77
C LEU A 71 -14.59 -1.11 5.02
N LEU A 72 -14.28 0.20 5.07
CA LEU A 72 -13.05 0.75 4.50
C LEU A 72 -11.81 0.07 5.09
N GLY A 73 -11.79 -0.14 6.40
CA GLY A 73 -10.73 -0.86 7.10
C GLY A 73 -10.56 -2.30 6.61
N ALA A 74 -11.66 -3.04 6.42
CA ALA A 74 -11.62 -4.41 5.90
C ALA A 74 -11.15 -4.47 4.44
N SER A 75 -11.63 -3.56 3.59
CA SER A 75 -11.20 -3.46 2.19
C SER A 75 -9.72 -3.14 2.07
N TRP A 76 -9.21 -2.19 2.85
CA TRP A 76 -7.78 -1.88 2.88
C TRP A 76 -6.94 -3.00 3.46
N PHE A 77 -7.43 -3.72 4.47
CA PHE A 77 -6.74 -4.89 4.98
C PHE A 77 -6.55 -5.94 3.87
N ALA A 78 -7.64 -6.29 3.15
CA ALA A 78 -7.58 -7.21 2.03
C ALA A 78 -6.64 -6.72 0.92
N TRP A 79 -6.72 -5.43 0.57
CA TRP A 79 -5.84 -4.81 -0.42
C TRP A 79 -4.37 -4.76 0.01
N THR A 80 -4.08 -4.74 1.32
CA THR A 80 -2.71 -4.69 1.84
C THR A 80 -1.99 -6.04 1.75
N LEU A 81 -2.72 -7.17 1.73
CA LEU A 81 -2.13 -8.52 1.75
C LEU A 81 -1.09 -8.78 0.64
N PRO A 82 -1.34 -8.42 -0.65
CA PRO A 82 -0.35 -8.62 -1.71
C PRO A 82 0.95 -7.83 -1.47
N PHE A 83 0.88 -6.66 -0.84
CA PHE A 83 2.04 -5.82 -0.57
C PHE A 83 2.88 -6.35 0.58
N VAL A 84 2.23 -6.89 1.62
CA VAL A 84 2.93 -7.59 2.72
C VAL A 84 3.65 -8.82 2.18
N TRP A 85 3.00 -9.58 1.30
CA TRP A 85 3.64 -10.73 0.63
C TRP A 85 4.93 -10.32 -0.09
N ILE A 86 4.88 -9.25 -0.91
CA ILE A 86 6.07 -8.75 -1.63
C ILE A 86 7.14 -8.21 -0.68
N ALA A 87 6.77 -7.75 0.52
CA ALA A 87 7.74 -7.27 1.50
C ALA A 87 8.53 -8.40 2.19
N VAL A 88 7.96 -9.61 2.26
CA VAL A 88 8.56 -10.78 2.94
C VAL A 88 9.14 -11.83 1.98
N SER A 89 8.90 -11.69 0.67
CA SER A 89 9.52 -12.47 -0.41
C SER A 89 10.97 -12.07 -0.67
#